data_AF-A0A1C0BW57-F1
#
_entry.id   AF-A0A1C0BW57-F1
#
_cell.length_a   1.000
_cell.length_b   1.000
_cell.length_c   1.000
_cell.angle_alpha   90.00
_cell.angle_beta   90.00
_cell.angle_gamma   90.00
#
_symmetry.space_group_name_H-M   'P 1'
#
loop_
_entity.id
_entity.type
_entity.pdbx_description
1 polymer ?
#
loop_
_entity_poly.entity_id
_entity_poly.type
_entity_poly.pdbx_seq_one_letter_code
_entity_poly.pdbx_strand_id
1 'polypeptide(L)'
;MMNQLISTKHKSISFLSLLKQLQQAKLLSEEAVQAIKEVLQDITAKLVISYNQKKSSTVSTYVYKNIYRSVIYALDHVQTYKDDPRLLQADRIYEYYQQGIVILEQQMKALQHQALQIKCERLPVENERYLDVVHRQFFTFLEGYDMTYKATLCKEDFDYPLLDGLALDHHMYGLQGLDLACEYANRFYLEQCFCNRYEAQMKTLVAWYERQKGVSIHVLGLNVMELLLRQQLFACLLPHANQLLFSETEVRFLVLKIQDAATCVNIAYQRFATLVDEATYQYSLRFQARFLLELEIGIQNQSLDQLIIYKVQETQQVKFQVDHVIDNDTFLQVVEQIKGVQDCKDKIELLQNSKLSIHDVLDILDMSIFTKSEYLAYFQQLDSLTLALLVRYVYPEEFLFQQTPTLDAKCLQKLESGRDWHPILKKHLEKLDAQRKDEIQQLFQKLR
;
A
#
# COMPACT_ATOMS: atom_id res chain seq x y z
N MET A 1 -30.06 -1.97 -1.22
CA MET A 1 -30.53 -2.94 -2.25
C MET A 1 -29.50 -3.10 -3.38
N MET A 2 -28.20 -3.08 -3.04
CA MET A 2 -27.06 -3.15 -3.98
C MET A 2 -26.07 -4.27 -3.57
N ASN A 3 -26.27 -4.88 -2.39
CA ASN A 3 -25.42 -5.94 -1.80
C ASN A 3 -25.92 -7.36 -2.07
N GLN A 4 -26.71 -7.58 -3.12
CA GLN A 4 -27.15 -8.93 -3.54
C GLN A 4 -26.58 -9.36 -4.90
N LEU A 5 -25.75 -8.53 -5.54
CA LEU A 5 -25.24 -8.83 -6.89
C LEU A 5 -23.94 -9.65 -6.93
N ILE A 6 -23.33 -10.00 -5.79
CA ILE A 6 -22.06 -10.78 -5.77
C ILE A 6 -22.09 -11.82 -4.65
N SER A 7 -23.23 -12.48 -4.50
CA SER A 7 -23.44 -13.56 -3.53
C SER A 7 -24.14 -14.73 -4.21
N THR A 8 -23.50 -15.30 -5.23
CA THR A 8 -23.76 -16.68 -5.65
C THR A 8 -22.57 -17.17 -6.48
N LYS A 9 -21.84 -18.15 -5.93
CA LYS A 9 -21.04 -19.18 -6.62
C LYS A 9 -21.11 -19.15 -8.17
N HIS A 10 -20.47 -18.20 -8.82
CA HIS A 10 -20.26 -18.22 -10.27
C HIS A 10 -18.92 -18.88 -10.55
N LYS A 11 -18.92 -20.22 -10.54
CA LYS A 11 -18.34 -20.90 -11.70
C LYS A 11 -19.39 -20.75 -12.81
N SER A 12 -19.53 -19.55 -13.38
CA SER A 12 -20.39 -19.37 -14.55
C SER A 12 -19.77 -20.20 -15.67
N ILE A 13 -20.43 -21.30 -15.99
CA ILE A 13 -20.05 -22.11 -17.15
C ILE A 13 -20.20 -21.18 -18.36
N SER A 14 -19.13 -20.98 -19.13
CA SER A 14 -19.22 -20.21 -20.38
C SER A 14 -20.29 -20.82 -21.29
N PHE A 15 -20.92 -20.02 -22.12
CA PHE A 15 -21.93 -20.41 -23.08
C PHE A 15 -21.47 -21.58 -23.96
N LEU A 16 -20.21 -21.53 -24.43
CA LEU A 16 -19.62 -22.62 -25.21
C LEU A 16 -19.43 -23.90 -24.38
N SER A 17 -19.03 -23.77 -23.11
CA SER A 17 -18.93 -24.90 -22.18
C SER A 17 -20.31 -25.50 -21.88
N LEU A 18 -21.34 -24.66 -21.74
CA LEU A 18 -22.72 -25.09 -21.52
C LEU A 18 -23.24 -25.86 -22.73
N LEU A 19 -23.08 -25.31 -23.95
CA LEU A 19 -23.45 -26.00 -25.19
C LEU A 19 -22.81 -27.40 -25.28
N LYS A 20 -21.51 -27.49 -24.97
CA LYS A 20 -20.77 -28.76 -24.98
C LYS A 20 -21.34 -29.76 -23.97
N GLN A 21 -21.65 -29.31 -22.76
CA GLN A 21 -22.23 -30.17 -21.73
C GLN A 21 -23.63 -30.66 -22.10
N LEU A 22 -24.48 -29.79 -22.65
CA LEU A 22 -25.83 -30.14 -23.09
C LEU A 22 -25.81 -31.13 -24.26
N GLN A 23 -24.87 -30.97 -25.20
CA GLN A 23 -24.65 -31.92 -26.28
C GLN A 23 -24.21 -33.29 -25.74
N GLN A 24 -23.24 -33.31 -24.81
CA GLN A 24 -22.77 -34.55 -24.17
C GLN A 24 -23.87 -35.27 -23.38
N ALA A 25 -24.74 -34.49 -22.72
CA ALA A 25 -25.92 -34.99 -22.00
C ALA A 25 -27.08 -35.39 -22.92
N LYS A 26 -26.94 -35.25 -24.26
CA LYS A 26 -27.99 -35.49 -25.27
C LYS A 26 -29.26 -34.66 -25.06
N LEU A 27 -29.14 -33.52 -24.38
CA LEU A 27 -30.23 -32.54 -24.21
C LEU A 27 -30.36 -31.62 -25.42
N LEU A 28 -29.30 -31.49 -26.20
CA LEU A 28 -29.29 -30.84 -27.51
C LEU A 28 -28.75 -31.82 -28.55
N SER A 29 -29.40 -31.86 -29.72
CA SER A 29 -28.91 -32.63 -30.86
C SER A 29 -27.71 -31.94 -31.51
N GLU A 30 -26.95 -32.69 -32.31
CA GLU A 30 -25.83 -32.12 -33.06
C GLU A 30 -26.29 -31.06 -34.07
N GLU A 31 -27.45 -31.27 -34.70
CA GLU A 31 -28.07 -30.31 -35.62
C GLU A 31 -28.47 -29.02 -34.89
N ALA A 32 -29.03 -29.12 -33.68
CA ALA A 32 -29.40 -27.95 -32.89
C ALA A 32 -28.16 -27.11 -32.49
N VAL A 33 -27.08 -27.78 -32.08
CA VAL A 33 -25.81 -27.11 -31.75
C VAL A 33 -25.20 -26.45 -33.00
N GLN A 34 -25.28 -27.10 -34.15
CA GLN A 34 -24.80 -26.56 -35.42
C GLN A 34 -25.59 -25.32 -35.84
N ALA A 35 -26.92 -25.36 -35.75
CA ALA A 35 -27.78 -24.20 -36.03
C ALA A 35 -27.47 -23.01 -35.11
N ILE A 36 -27.22 -23.25 -33.82
CA ILE A 36 -26.79 -22.18 -32.89
C ILE A 36 -25.44 -21.58 -33.35
N LYS A 37 -24.47 -22.40 -33.73
CA LYS A 37 -23.16 -21.92 -34.21
C LYS A 37 -23.27 -21.06 -35.47
N GLU A 38 -24.17 -21.41 -36.39
CA GLU A 38 -24.45 -20.62 -37.59
C GLU A 38 -25.00 -19.24 -37.22
N VAL A 39 -25.94 -19.17 -36.28
CA VAL A 39 -26.46 -17.87 -35.79
C VAL A 39 -25.37 -17.02 -35.12
N LEU A 40 -24.45 -17.62 -34.37
CA LEU A 40 -23.31 -16.89 -33.79
C LEU A 40 -22.38 -16.32 -34.87
N GLN A 41 -22.15 -17.08 -35.94
CA GLN A 41 -21.36 -16.62 -37.09
C GLN A 41 -22.05 -15.46 -37.80
N ASP A 42 -23.37 -15.52 -37.98
CA ASP A 42 -24.17 -14.44 -38.57
C ASP A 42 -24.12 -13.16 -37.73
N ILE A 43 -24.26 -13.26 -36.41
CA ILE A 43 -24.10 -12.11 -35.49
C ILE A 43 -22.71 -11.51 -35.66
N THR A 44 -21.67 -12.36 -35.64
CA THR A 44 -20.28 -11.93 -35.78
C THR A 44 -20.03 -11.24 -37.12
N ALA A 45 -20.54 -11.79 -38.23
CA ALA A 45 -20.41 -11.21 -39.56
C ALA A 45 -21.07 -9.83 -39.66
N LYS A 46 -22.27 -9.67 -39.07
CA LYS A 46 -22.93 -8.35 -38.98
C LYS A 46 -22.09 -7.35 -38.19
N LEU A 47 -21.49 -7.77 -37.08
CA LEU A 47 -20.58 -6.92 -36.29
C LEU A 47 -19.30 -6.57 -37.05
N VAL A 48 -18.73 -7.48 -37.83
CA VAL A 48 -17.56 -7.20 -38.69
C VAL A 48 -17.88 -6.11 -39.72
N ILE A 49 -19.04 -6.19 -40.37
CA ILE A 49 -19.49 -5.15 -41.31
C ILE A 49 -19.63 -3.80 -40.59
N SER A 50 -20.20 -3.80 -39.39
CA SER A 50 -20.33 -2.60 -38.54
C SER A 50 -18.96 -2.02 -38.15
N TYR A 51 -18.03 -2.87 -37.71
CA TYR A 51 -16.66 -2.50 -37.33
C TYR A 51 -15.92 -1.78 -38.47
N ASN A 52 -16.09 -2.26 -39.70
CA ASN A 52 -15.54 -1.63 -40.91
C ASN A 52 -16.38 -0.46 -41.45
N GLN A 53 -17.31 0.10 -40.67
CA GLN A 53 -18.19 1.20 -41.08
C GLN A 53 -19.00 0.88 -42.35
N LYS A 54 -19.41 -0.38 -42.53
CA LYS A 54 -20.12 -0.90 -43.71
C LYS A 54 -19.34 -0.84 -45.04
N LYS A 55 -18.01 -0.65 -44.98
CA LYS A 55 -17.16 -0.53 -46.17
C LYS A 55 -16.55 -1.86 -46.64
N SER A 56 -16.47 -2.87 -45.76
CA SER A 56 -15.86 -4.17 -46.06
C SER A 56 -16.38 -5.27 -45.14
N SER A 57 -16.43 -6.50 -45.65
CA SER A 57 -16.71 -7.72 -44.89
C SER A 57 -15.46 -8.43 -44.38
N THR A 58 -14.27 -7.90 -44.66
CA THR A 58 -12.99 -8.55 -44.32
C THR A 58 -12.29 -7.84 -43.17
N VAL A 59 -11.80 -8.62 -42.21
CA VAL A 59 -10.94 -8.19 -41.10
C VAL A 59 -9.84 -9.22 -40.88
N SER A 60 -8.81 -8.87 -40.10
CA SER A 60 -7.82 -9.87 -39.70
C SER A 60 -8.45 -10.96 -38.84
N THR A 61 -7.87 -12.15 -38.85
CA THR A 61 -8.31 -13.27 -38.00
C THR A 61 -8.29 -12.90 -36.51
N TYR A 62 -7.34 -12.07 -36.09
CA TYR A 62 -7.27 -11.56 -34.72
C TYR A 62 -8.50 -10.72 -34.35
N VAL A 63 -8.89 -9.77 -35.22
CA VAL A 63 -10.07 -8.93 -35.01
C VAL A 63 -11.34 -9.77 -35.01
N TYR A 64 -11.50 -10.68 -35.99
CA TYR A 64 -12.65 -11.60 -36.04
C TYR A 64 -12.81 -12.39 -34.74
N LYS A 65 -11.71 -12.95 -34.21
CA LYS A 65 -11.73 -13.72 -32.96
C LYS A 65 -12.15 -12.86 -31.76
N ASN A 66 -11.71 -11.60 -31.68
CA ASN A 66 -12.12 -10.71 -30.57
C ASN A 66 -13.61 -10.34 -30.65
N ILE A 67 -14.13 -10.09 -31.85
CA ILE A 67 -15.56 -9.82 -32.04
C ILE A 67 -16.37 -11.07 -31.66
N TYR A 68 -15.98 -12.24 -32.17
CA TYR A 68 -16.64 -13.51 -31.83
C TYR A 68 -16.62 -13.76 -30.31
N ARG A 69 -15.48 -13.56 -29.64
CA ARG A 69 -15.37 -13.69 -28.18
C ARG A 69 -16.25 -12.68 -27.44
N SER A 70 -16.44 -11.48 -27.96
CA SER A 70 -17.34 -10.47 -27.39
C SER A 70 -18.80 -10.90 -27.47
N VAL A 71 -19.22 -11.54 -28.58
CA VAL A 71 -20.55 -12.15 -28.71
C VAL A 71 -20.77 -13.24 -27.66
N ILE A 72 -19.80 -14.15 -27.51
CA ILE A 72 -19.87 -15.21 -26.50
C ILE A 72 -19.92 -14.63 -25.09
N TYR A 73 -19.09 -13.62 -24.80
CA TYR A 73 -19.05 -12.96 -23.50
C TYR A 73 -20.37 -12.26 -23.15
N ALA A 74 -21.03 -11.61 -24.11
CA ALA A 74 -22.38 -11.08 -23.90
C ALA A 74 -23.40 -12.19 -23.58
N LEU A 75 -23.33 -13.31 -24.30
CA LEU A 75 -24.18 -14.46 -24.01
C LEU A 75 -23.90 -15.01 -22.60
N ASP A 76 -22.65 -15.07 -22.16
CA ASP A 76 -22.25 -15.53 -20.81
C ASP A 76 -22.96 -14.77 -19.67
N HIS A 77 -23.55 -13.60 -19.94
CA HIS A 77 -24.28 -12.81 -18.94
C HIS A 77 -25.77 -13.15 -18.82
N VAL A 78 -26.32 -13.90 -19.76
CA VAL A 78 -27.75 -14.23 -19.81
C VAL A 78 -28.05 -15.43 -18.91
N GLN A 79 -28.96 -15.27 -17.95
CA GLN A 79 -29.37 -16.35 -17.03
C GLN A 79 -30.53 -17.21 -17.55
N THR A 80 -31.36 -16.68 -18.46
CA THR A 80 -32.60 -17.34 -18.93
C THR A 80 -32.40 -18.79 -19.36
N TYR A 81 -31.39 -19.07 -20.19
CA TYR A 81 -31.12 -20.43 -20.67
C TYR A 81 -30.17 -21.21 -19.74
N LYS A 82 -29.58 -20.56 -18.73
CA LYS A 82 -28.80 -21.25 -17.68
C LYS A 82 -29.73 -21.90 -16.66
N ASP A 83 -30.85 -21.24 -16.37
CA ASP A 83 -31.89 -21.76 -15.47
C ASP A 83 -32.74 -22.86 -16.16
N ASP A 84 -33.07 -22.68 -17.44
CA ASP A 84 -33.76 -23.70 -18.25
C ASP A 84 -33.07 -23.90 -19.61
N PRO A 85 -32.19 -24.90 -19.74
CA PRO A 85 -31.48 -25.20 -20.97
C PRO A 85 -32.37 -25.52 -22.18
N ARG A 86 -33.64 -25.89 -21.99
CA ARG A 86 -34.58 -26.19 -23.09
C ARG A 86 -34.96 -24.95 -23.91
N LEU A 87 -34.74 -23.77 -23.34
CA LEU A 87 -34.96 -22.49 -24.00
C LEU A 87 -33.86 -22.14 -25.00
N LEU A 88 -32.76 -22.90 -25.01
CA LEU A 88 -31.61 -22.65 -25.87
C LEU A 88 -31.86 -23.14 -27.31
N GLN A 89 -32.52 -22.29 -28.09
CA GLN A 89 -32.90 -22.53 -29.49
C GLN A 89 -32.25 -21.49 -30.41
N ALA A 90 -31.92 -21.89 -31.64
CA ALA A 90 -31.14 -21.09 -32.58
C ALA A 90 -31.82 -19.74 -32.92
N ASP A 91 -33.14 -19.73 -33.10
CA ASP A 91 -33.95 -18.55 -33.38
C ASP A 91 -33.95 -17.51 -32.25
N ARG A 92 -33.66 -17.92 -31.01
CA ARG A 92 -33.61 -17.05 -29.83
C ARG A 92 -32.22 -16.49 -29.50
N ILE A 93 -31.17 -16.99 -30.13
CA ILE A 93 -29.78 -16.60 -29.82
C ILE A 93 -29.55 -15.10 -30.03
N TYR A 94 -30.17 -14.50 -31.06
CA TYR A 94 -30.07 -13.06 -31.29
C TYR A 94 -30.70 -12.24 -30.15
N GLU A 95 -31.86 -12.67 -29.65
CA GLU A 95 -32.53 -12.03 -28.52
C GLU A 95 -31.68 -12.12 -27.25
N TYR A 96 -31.08 -13.30 -26.98
CA TYR A 96 -30.19 -13.49 -25.85
C TYR A 96 -28.92 -12.64 -25.96
N TYR A 97 -28.34 -12.53 -27.16
CA TYR A 97 -27.20 -11.65 -27.36
C TYR A 97 -27.56 -10.19 -27.01
N GLN A 98 -28.72 -9.69 -27.47
CA GLN A 98 -29.18 -8.34 -27.13
C GLN A 98 -29.43 -8.16 -25.62
N GLN A 99 -30.03 -9.16 -24.95
CA GLN A 99 -30.20 -9.14 -23.50
C GLN A 99 -28.85 -9.08 -22.77
N GLY A 100 -27.87 -9.85 -23.23
CA GLY A 100 -26.51 -9.83 -22.70
C GLY A 100 -25.84 -8.46 -22.79
N ILE A 101 -25.97 -7.78 -23.94
CA ILE A 101 -25.48 -6.41 -24.11
C ILE A 101 -26.13 -5.44 -23.13
N VAL A 102 -27.45 -5.51 -22.94
CA VAL A 102 -28.15 -4.65 -21.96
C VAL A 102 -27.64 -4.87 -20.54
N ILE A 103 -27.34 -6.12 -20.15
CA ILE A 103 -26.77 -6.44 -18.84
C ILE A 103 -25.36 -5.83 -18.69
N LEU A 104 -24.52 -6.00 -19.70
CA LEU A 104 -23.15 -5.43 -19.71
C LEU A 104 -23.18 -3.90 -19.62
N GLU A 105 -24.12 -3.23 -20.31
CA GLU A 105 -24.31 -1.78 -20.21
C GLU A 105 -24.71 -1.33 -18.79
N GLN A 106 -25.55 -2.10 -18.11
CA GLN A 106 -25.93 -1.81 -16.72
C GLN A 106 -24.74 -1.98 -15.77
N GLN A 107 -23.96 -3.04 -15.94
CA GLN A 107 -22.74 -3.27 -15.15
C GLN A 107 -21.70 -2.16 -15.37
N MET A 108 -21.50 -1.74 -16.62
CA MET A 108 -20.57 -0.65 -16.94
C MET A 108 -20.98 0.67 -16.27
N LYS A 109 -22.28 0.99 -16.26
CA LYS A 109 -22.81 2.14 -15.52
C LYS A 109 -22.62 2.00 -14.01
N ALA A 110 -22.85 0.82 -13.46
CA ALA A 110 -22.64 0.56 -12.03
C ALA A 110 -21.15 0.74 -11.65
N LEU A 111 -20.23 0.21 -12.45
CA LEU A 111 -18.79 0.39 -12.28
C LEU A 111 -18.40 1.87 -12.35
N GLN A 112 -18.97 2.64 -13.28
CA GLN A 112 -18.73 4.08 -13.38
C GLN A 112 -19.16 4.82 -12.11
N HIS A 113 -20.35 4.52 -11.58
CA HIS A 113 -20.82 5.11 -10.32
C HIS A 113 -19.92 4.74 -9.14
N GLN A 114 -19.51 3.48 -9.06
CA GLN A 114 -18.64 2.98 -8.01
C GLN A 114 -17.23 3.59 -8.06
N ALA A 115 -16.65 3.74 -9.26
CA ALA A 115 -15.36 4.41 -9.44
C ALA A 115 -15.39 5.87 -8.98
N LEU A 116 -16.48 6.59 -9.26
CA LEU A 116 -16.68 7.94 -8.75
C LEU A 116 -16.80 7.96 -7.23
N GLN A 117 -17.54 7.01 -6.64
CA GLN A 117 -17.67 6.90 -5.19
C GLN A 117 -16.32 6.62 -4.52
N ILE A 118 -15.55 5.67 -5.04
CA ILE A 118 -14.19 5.35 -4.59
C ILE A 118 -13.32 6.62 -4.58
N LYS A 119 -13.39 7.43 -5.64
CA LYS A 119 -12.63 8.68 -5.75
C LYS A 119 -13.08 9.75 -4.76
N CYS A 120 -14.38 9.88 -4.51
CA CYS A 120 -14.93 10.85 -3.54
C CYS A 120 -14.57 10.48 -2.09
N GLU A 121 -14.58 9.19 -1.77
CA GLU A 121 -14.36 8.66 -0.41
C GLU A 121 -12.91 8.18 -0.20
N ARG A 122 -11.96 8.73 -0.96
CA ARG A 122 -10.56 8.27 -0.97
C ARG A 122 -9.93 8.32 0.42
N LEU A 123 -9.03 7.37 0.67
CA LEU A 123 -8.25 7.32 1.90
C LEU A 123 -7.25 8.50 1.97
N PRO A 124 -7.00 9.07 3.17
CA PRO A 124 -6.00 10.11 3.37
C PRO A 124 -4.59 9.52 3.48
N VAL A 125 -4.17 8.75 2.47
CA VAL A 125 -2.86 8.09 2.40
C VAL A 125 -2.16 8.40 1.10
N GLU A 126 -0.84 8.56 1.18
CA GLU A 126 0.02 8.85 0.03
C GLU A 126 0.63 7.55 -0.52
N ASN A 127 -0.20 6.57 -0.89
CA ASN A 127 0.25 5.31 -1.53
C ASN A 127 0.07 5.40 -3.05
N GLU A 128 1.16 5.30 -3.81
CA GLU A 128 1.18 5.54 -5.26
C GLU A 128 0.22 4.61 -6.02
N ARG A 129 0.26 3.30 -5.74
CA ARG A 129 -0.57 2.30 -6.45
C ARG A 129 -2.05 2.46 -6.12
N TYR A 130 -2.37 2.72 -4.85
CA TYR A 130 -3.74 3.02 -4.42
C TYR A 130 -4.27 4.25 -5.16
N LEU A 131 -3.50 5.34 -5.16
CA LEU A 131 -3.90 6.59 -5.82
C LEU A 131 -4.02 6.42 -7.34
N ASP A 132 -3.17 5.60 -7.95
CA ASP A 132 -3.24 5.32 -9.38
C ASP A 132 -4.53 4.58 -9.76
N VAL A 133 -4.95 3.59 -8.96
CA VAL A 133 -6.25 2.93 -9.14
C VAL A 133 -7.41 3.92 -8.97
N VAL A 134 -7.37 4.74 -7.92
CA VAL A 134 -8.43 5.70 -7.57
C VAL A 134 -8.56 6.83 -8.59
N HIS A 135 -7.46 7.28 -9.20
CA HIS A 135 -7.47 8.46 -10.07
C HIS A 135 -7.35 8.14 -11.55
N ARG A 136 -6.72 7.03 -11.93
CA ARG A 136 -6.38 6.72 -13.32
C ARG A 136 -7.00 5.41 -13.81
N GLN A 137 -6.69 4.27 -13.19
CA GLN A 137 -6.93 2.96 -13.84
C GLN A 137 -8.41 2.69 -14.10
N PHE A 138 -9.30 2.89 -13.12
CA PHE A 138 -10.75 2.70 -13.36
C PHE A 138 -11.29 3.60 -14.48
N PHE A 139 -10.86 4.86 -14.53
CA PHE A 139 -11.32 5.81 -15.54
C PHE A 139 -10.75 5.50 -16.92
N THR A 140 -9.48 5.10 -16.99
CA THR A 140 -8.82 4.69 -18.24
C THR A 140 -9.48 3.43 -18.81
N PHE A 141 -9.82 2.46 -17.95
CA PHE A 141 -10.62 1.30 -18.34
C PHE A 141 -11.98 1.74 -18.90
N LEU A 142 -12.74 2.56 -18.17
CA LEU A 142 -14.08 3.00 -18.56
C LEU A 142 -14.10 3.79 -19.89
N GLU A 143 -13.09 4.63 -20.12
CA GLU A 143 -12.96 5.42 -21.36
C GLU A 143 -12.56 4.55 -22.56
N GLY A 144 -11.71 3.55 -22.35
CA GLY A 144 -11.14 2.71 -23.41
C GLY A 144 -11.85 1.38 -23.67
N TYR A 145 -12.81 0.99 -22.82
CA TYR A 145 -13.46 -0.31 -22.89
C TYR A 145 -14.49 -0.40 -24.02
N ASP A 146 -14.37 -1.45 -24.82
CA ASP A 146 -15.22 -1.71 -25.98
C ASP A 146 -15.94 -3.06 -25.80
N MET A 147 -17.15 -3.00 -25.27
CA MET A 147 -17.95 -4.21 -25.01
C MET A 147 -18.44 -4.90 -26.29
N THR A 148 -18.45 -4.21 -27.44
CA THR A 148 -19.01 -4.79 -28.67
C THR A 148 -17.96 -5.60 -29.42
N TYR A 149 -16.71 -5.10 -29.48
CA TYR A 149 -15.68 -5.70 -30.31
C TYR A 149 -14.49 -6.25 -29.50
N LYS A 150 -14.32 -5.85 -28.23
CA LYS A 150 -13.19 -6.26 -27.37
C LYS A 150 -13.61 -6.50 -25.91
N ALA A 151 -14.79 -7.09 -25.69
CA ALA A 151 -15.40 -7.23 -24.36
C ALA A 151 -14.56 -8.02 -23.35
N THR A 152 -13.70 -8.92 -23.81
CA THR A 152 -12.85 -9.74 -22.93
C THR A 152 -11.53 -9.08 -22.59
N LEU A 153 -11.22 -7.91 -23.18
CA LEU A 153 -9.95 -7.23 -22.99
C LEU A 153 -10.02 -6.28 -21.80
N CYS A 154 -9.12 -6.48 -20.83
CA CYS A 154 -8.76 -5.47 -19.84
C CYS A 154 -7.30 -5.08 -20.10
N LYS A 155 -7.03 -3.79 -20.26
CA LYS A 155 -5.67 -3.26 -20.48
C LYS A 155 -5.04 -2.71 -19.20
N GLU A 156 -5.87 -2.42 -18.20
CA GLU A 156 -5.41 -1.96 -16.90
C GLU A 156 -4.97 -3.16 -16.07
N ASP A 157 -3.89 -2.96 -15.33
CA ASP A 157 -3.22 -4.00 -14.55
C ASP A 157 -3.84 -4.17 -13.15
N PHE A 158 -4.52 -3.13 -12.63
CA PHE A 158 -5.05 -3.10 -11.26
C PHE A 158 -3.99 -3.54 -10.24
N ASP A 159 -2.87 -2.82 -10.24
CA ASP A 159 -1.59 -3.19 -9.62
C ASP A 159 -1.46 -2.86 -8.12
N TYR A 160 -2.48 -2.22 -7.53
CA TYR A 160 -2.63 -2.16 -6.08
C TYR A 160 -3.08 -3.55 -5.56
N PRO A 161 -2.33 -4.16 -4.63
CA PRO A 161 -2.70 -5.47 -4.11
C PRO A 161 -3.95 -5.36 -3.25
N LEU A 162 -4.88 -6.29 -3.44
CA LEU A 162 -5.99 -6.53 -2.51
C LEU A 162 -5.53 -7.44 -1.37
N LEU A 163 -6.38 -7.65 -0.36
CA LEU A 163 -6.06 -8.44 0.82
C LEU A 163 -5.65 -9.88 0.49
N ASP A 164 -6.16 -10.43 -0.62
CA ASP A 164 -5.81 -11.75 -1.13
C ASP A 164 -4.73 -11.76 -2.21
N GLY A 165 -4.07 -10.63 -2.47
CA GLY A 165 -2.88 -10.49 -3.32
C GLY A 165 -3.07 -9.62 -4.55
N LEU A 166 -2.08 -9.65 -5.46
CA LEU A 166 -2.09 -8.89 -6.71
C LEU A 166 -3.01 -9.56 -7.73
N ALA A 167 -3.84 -8.76 -8.42
CA ALA A 167 -4.72 -9.26 -9.49
C ALA A 167 -3.93 -10.05 -10.56
N LEU A 168 -2.70 -9.62 -10.84
CA LEU A 168 -1.78 -10.23 -11.82
C LEU A 168 -1.18 -11.57 -11.35
N ASP A 169 -0.81 -11.70 -10.06
CA ASP A 169 -0.08 -12.88 -9.55
C ASP A 169 -0.96 -14.12 -9.46
N HIS A 170 -2.28 -13.95 -9.45
CA HIS A 170 -3.20 -15.04 -9.15
C HIS A 170 -3.99 -15.58 -10.35
N HIS A 171 -3.85 -15.04 -11.57
CA HIS A 171 -4.83 -15.28 -12.65
C HIS A 171 -6.29 -15.07 -12.16
N MET A 172 -6.47 -14.11 -11.24
CA MET A 172 -7.05 -14.32 -9.89
C MET A 172 -8.47 -14.86 -9.79
N TYR A 173 -9.30 -14.65 -10.81
CA TYR A 173 -10.72 -15.04 -10.77
C TYR A 173 -11.15 -15.89 -11.96
N GLY A 174 -10.26 -16.11 -12.94
CA GLY A 174 -10.69 -16.59 -14.26
C GLY A 174 -11.67 -15.64 -14.95
N LEU A 175 -11.69 -14.36 -14.55
CA LEU A 175 -12.55 -13.32 -15.09
C LEU A 175 -11.81 -12.52 -16.16
N GLN A 176 -12.56 -11.86 -17.03
CA GLN A 176 -12.05 -11.09 -18.16
C GLN A 176 -12.86 -9.80 -18.33
N GLY A 177 -12.27 -8.81 -18.99
CA GLY A 177 -12.98 -7.58 -19.34
C GLY A 177 -13.67 -6.89 -18.16
N LEU A 178 -14.96 -6.62 -18.33
CA LEU A 178 -15.78 -5.93 -17.33
C LEU A 178 -15.96 -6.74 -16.04
N ASP A 179 -16.00 -8.07 -16.10
CA ASP A 179 -16.17 -8.92 -14.91
C ASP A 179 -15.00 -8.74 -13.95
N LEU A 180 -13.78 -8.70 -14.50
CA LEU A 180 -12.57 -8.48 -13.73
C LEU A 180 -12.58 -7.09 -13.08
N ALA A 181 -12.88 -6.05 -13.86
CA ALA A 181 -12.92 -4.67 -13.37
C ALA A 181 -13.98 -4.48 -12.27
N CYS A 182 -15.17 -5.06 -12.46
CA CYS A 182 -16.23 -5.07 -11.46
C CYS A 182 -15.79 -5.82 -10.19
N GLU A 183 -15.31 -7.06 -10.30
CA GLU A 183 -14.89 -7.85 -9.12
C GLU A 183 -13.79 -7.14 -8.33
N TYR A 184 -12.81 -6.57 -9.03
CA TYR A 184 -11.75 -5.79 -8.42
C TYR A 184 -12.30 -4.54 -7.72
N ALA A 185 -13.15 -3.75 -8.38
CA ALA A 185 -13.76 -2.56 -7.80
C ALA A 185 -14.58 -2.85 -6.54
N ASN A 186 -15.30 -3.98 -6.52
CA ASN A 186 -16.12 -4.39 -5.37
C ASN A 186 -15.27 -4.70 -4.15
N ARG A 187 -14.18 -5.43 -4.33
CA ARG A 187 -13.24 -5.74 -3.24
C ARG A 187 -12.51 -4.48 -2.79
N PHE A 188 -11.98 -3.71 -3.73
CA PHE A 188 -11.32 -2.43 -3.44
C PHE A 188 -12.22 -1.50 -2.63
N TYR A 189 -13.50 -1.39 -3.00
CA TYR A 189 -14.46 -0.58 -2.28
C TYR A 189 -14.77 -1.11 -0.88
N LEU A 190 -14.88 -2.44 -0.69
CA LEU A 190 -15.03 -3.05 0.64
C LEU A 190 -13.81 -2.73 1.53
N GLU A 191 -12.61 -2.84 1.00
CA GLU A 191 -11.38 -2.50 1.72
C GLU A 191 -11.34 -1.02 2.10
N GLN A 192 -11.70 -0.13 1.18
CA GLN A 192 -11.77 1.32 1.44
C GLN A 192 -12.80 1.65 2.52
N CYS A 193 -14.00 1.06 2.45
CA CYS A 193 -15.03 1.20 3.49
C CYS A 193 -14.51 0.79 4.86
N PHE A 194 -13.79 -0.35 4.93
CA PHE A 194 -13.16 -0.79 6.17
C PHE A 194 -12.11 0.22 6.67
N CYS A 195 -11.23 0.68 5.79
CA CYS A 195 -10.16 1.61 6.14
C CYS A 195 -10.68 2.96 6.63
N ASN A 196 -11.75 3.49 6.01
CA ASN A 196 -12.35 4.78 6.37
C ASN A 196 -12.88 4.84 7.81
N ARG A 197 -13.17 3.69 8.44
CA ARG A 197 -13.52 3.63 9.87
C ARG A 197 -12.40 4.14 10.79
N TYR A 198 -11.17 4.17 10.29
CA TYR A 198 -9.97 4.54 11.04
C TYR A 198 -9.31 5.80 10.50
N GLU A 199 -10.02 6.62 9.71
CA GLU A 199 -9.51 7.85 9.09
C GLU A 199 -8.71 8.73 10.08
N ALA A 200 -9.27 8.96 11.28
CA ALA A 200 -8.65 9.79 12.31
C ALA A 200 -7.33 9.21 12.89
N GLN A 201 -7.11 7.90 12.81
CA GLN A 201 -5.91 7.22 13.33
C GLN A 201 -4.90 6.89 12.23
N MET A 202 -5.34 6.85 10.97
CA MET A 202 -4.59 6.31 9.83
C MET A 202 -3.27 7.04 9.60
N LYS A 203 -3.28 8.37 9.54
CA LYS A 203 -2.07 9.18 9.32
C LYS A 203 -0.99 8.89 10.37
N THR A 204 -1.38 8.80 11.64
CA THR A 204 -0.47 8.53 12.74
C THR A 204 0.08 7.11 12.67
N LEU A 205 -0.78 6.14 12.38
CA LEU A 205 -0.38 4.73 12.27
C LEU A 205 0.57 4.49 11.10
N VAL A 206 0.32 5.10 9.95
CA VAL A 206 1.21 5.08 8.79
C VAL A 206 2.58 5.67 9.16
N ALA A 207 2.62 6.84 9.81
CA ALA A 207 3.88 7.44 10.22
C ALA A 207 4.68 6.54 11.19
N TRP A 208 3.99 5.82 12.09
CA TRP A 208 4.64 4.85 12.97
C TRP A 208 5.13 3.63 12.20
N TYR A 209 4.35 3.12 11.24
CA TYR A 209 4.75 2.02 10.37
C TYR A 209 6.01 2.37 9.59
N GLU A 210 6.03 3.52 8.89
CA GLU A 210 7.17 3.92 8.07
C GLU A 210 8.44 4.08 8.93
N ARG A 211 8.30 4.64 10.13
CA ARG A 211 9.40 4.76 11.10
C ARG A 211 9.90 3.42 11.60
N GLN A 212 8.99 2.53 12.02
CA GLN A 212 9.35 1.23 12.60
C GLN A 212 9.91 0.27 11.55
N LYS A 213 9.45 0.37 10.29
CA LYS A 213 9.88 -0.50 9.19
C LYS A 213 10.99 0.11 8.32
N GLY A 214 11.24 1.42 8.45
CA GLY A 214 12.27 2.11 7.66
C GLY A 214 11.93 2.20 6.17
N VAL A 215 10.67 2.04 5.79
CA VAL A 215 10.20 2.04 4.39
C VAL A 215 8.97 2.93 4.27
N SER A 216 8.89 3.72 3.21
CA SER A 216 7.72 4.56 2.96
C SER A 216 6.59 3.75 2.33
N ILE A 217 5.35 4.02 2.75
CA ILE A 217 4.15 3.44 2.12
C ILE A 217 3.91 4.00 0.72
N HIS A 218 4.60 5.08 0.32
CA HIS A 218 4.40 5.72 -0.97
C HIS A 218 4.71 4.78 -2.14
N VAL A 219 5.88 4.17 -2.09
CA VAL A 219 6.39 3.27 -3.14
C VAL A 219 6.10 1.80 -2.84
N LEU A 220 5.58 1.49 -1.65
CA LEU A 220 5.33 0.12 -1.23
C LEU A 220 4.00 -0.37 -1.82
N GLY A 221 4.03 -1.54 -2.46
CA GLY A 221 2.82 -2.29 -2.82
C GLY A 221 2.17 -2.92 -1.58
N LEU A 222 1.86 -2.10 -0.57
CA LEU A 222 1.23 -2.52 0.67
C LEU A 222 -0.28 -2.32 0.55
N ASN A 223 -1.04 -3.37 0.87
CA ASN A 223 -2.48 -3.22 1.06
C ASN A 223 -2.75 -2.49 2.39
N VAL A 224 -3.42 -1.34 2.31
CA VAL A 224 -3.75 -0.51 3.49
C VAL A 224 -4.72 -1.22 4.43
N MET A 225 -5.71 -1.96 3.91
CA MET A 225 -6.60 -2.76 4.75
C MET A 225 -5.84 -3.81 5.53
N GLU A 226 -4.84 -4.47 4.95
CA GLU A 226 -4.02 -5.46 5.66
C GLU A 226 -3.32 -4.84 6.87
N LEU A 227 -2.70 -3.66 6.69
CA LEU A 227 -2.05 -2.93 7.80
C LEU A 227 -3.05 -2.64 8.93
N LEU A 228 -4.22 -2.12 8.59
CA LEU A 228 -5.25 -1.75 9.57
C LEU A 228 -5.92 -2.97 10.19
N LEU A 229 -6.21 -4.01 9.40
CA LEU A 229 -6.82 -5.25 9.85
C LEU A 229 -5.91 -5.98 10.84
N ARG A 230 -4.62 -6.07 10.55
CA ARG A 230 -3.63 -6.63 11.47
C ARG A 230 -3.65 -5.90 12.81
N GLN A 231 -3.59 -4.57 12.81
CA GLN A 231 -3.69 -3.77 14.03
C GLN A 231 -5.03 -3.97 14.75
N GLN A 232 -6.13 -4.02 14.00
CA GLN A 232 -7.47 -4.23 14.53
C GLN A 232 -7.62 -5.59 15.21
N LEU A 233 -7.01 -6.65 14.66
CA LEU A 233 -7.01 -7.98 15.27
C LEU A 233 -6.23 -8.01 16.58
N PHE A 234 -5.11 -7.29 16.69
CA PHE A 234 -4.43 -7.08 17.98
C PHE A 234 -5.28 -6.25 18.94
N ALA A 235 -5.96 -5.21 18.46
CA ALA A 235 -6.85 -4.38 19.28
C ALA A 235 -8.01 -5.21 19.85
N CYS A 236 -8.52 -6.19 19.10
CA CYS A 236 -9.53 -7.13 19.57
C CYS A 236 -9.08 -7.96 20.80
N LEU A 237 -7.78 -8.08 21.06
CA LEU A 237 -7.23 -8.72 22.27
C LEU A 237 -7.10 -7.76 23.45
N LEU A 238 -7.36 -6.47 23.27
CA LEU A 238 -7.33 -5.41 24.28
C LEU A 238 -8.74 -4.89 24.62
N PRO A 239 -8.97 -4.21 25.76
CA PRO A 239 -10.29 -3.68 26.09
C PRO A 239 -10.90 -2.77 25.01
N HIS A 240 -10.08 -1.95 24.35
CA HIS A 240 -10.51 -0.98 23.33
C HIS A 240 -10.29 -1.49 21.90
N ALA A 241 -11.20 -2.34 21.42
CA ALA A 241 -11.02 -3.02 20.15
C ALA A 241 -11.00 -2.12 18.90
N ASN A 242 -11.43 -0.86 18.95
CA ASN A 242 -11.39 0.05 17.79
C ASN A 242 -10.18 1.02 17.81
N GLN A 243 -9.30 0.91 18.81
CA GLN A 243 -8.10 1.75 18.92
C GLN A 243 -6.91 1.02 18.30
N LEU A 244 -6.38 1.56 17.20
CA LEU A 244 -5.25 0.99 16.47
C LEU A 244 -3.89 1.56 16.89
N LEU A 245 -3.91 2.68 17.62
CA LEU A 245 -2.73 3.36 18.11
C LEU A 245 -2.32 2.79 19.47
N PHE A 246 -1.38 1.86 19.48
CA PHE A 246 -0.88 1.23 20.69
C PHE A 246 0.28 1.99 21.33
N SER A 247 0.25 1.99 22.66
CA SER A 247 1.39 2.29 23.51
C SER A 247 2.33 1.10 23.64
N GLU A 248 3.58 1.36 24.03
CA GLU A 248 4.56 0.30 24.32
C GLU A 248 4.07 -0.65 25.43
N THR A 249 3.35 -0.13 26.44
CA THR A 249 2.79 -0.94 27.52
C THR A 249 1.75 -1.94 27.01
N GLU A 250 0.88 -1.53 26.09
CA GLU A 250 -0.11 -2.41 25.46
C GLU A 250 0.57 -3.48 24.62
N VAL A 251 1.61 -3.13 23.86
CA VAL A 251 2.39 -4.11 23.09
C VAL A 251 3.09 -5.11 23.99
N ARG A 252 3.74 -4.66 25.07
CA ARG A 252 4.35 -5.56 26.06
C ARG A 252 3.33 -6.50 26.68
N PHE A 253 2.13 -6.01 26.98
CA PHE A 253 1.03 -6.85 27.46
C PHE A 253 0.62 -7.91 26.42
N LEU A 254 0.44 -7.51 25.15
CA LEU A 254 0.10 -8.43 24.06
C LEU A 254 1.18 -9.51 23.89
N VAL A 255 2.45 -9.13 23.80
CA VAL A 255 3.58 -10.07 23.66
C VAL A 255 3.63 -11.08 24.81
N LEU A 256 3.33 -10.65 26.04
CA LEU A 256 3.28 -11.57 27.19
C LEU A 256 2.07 -12.50 27.16
N LYS A 257 0.93 -12.06 26.60
CA LYS A 257 -0.33 -12.82 26.62
C LYS A 257 -0.52 -13.73 25.41
N ILE A 258 0.05 -13.38 24.26
CA ILE A 258 -0.02 -14.17 23.04
C ILE A 258 1.00 -15.31 23.13
N GLN A 259 0.54 -16.47 23.59
CA GLN A 259 1.34 -17.69 23.74
C GLN A 259 0.93 -18.79 22.75
N ASP A 260 -0.32 -18.75 22.29
CA ASP A 260 -0.88 -19.70 21.34
C ASP A 260 -1.55 -18.94 20.18
N ALA A 261 -0.97 -19.06 18.99
CA ALA A 261 -1.41 -18.31 17.81
C ALA A 261 -2.87 -18.64 17.45
N ALA A 262 -3.24 -19.92 17.41
CA ALA A 262 -4.57 -20.36 17.02
C ALA A 262 -5.66 -19.80 17.94
N THR A 263 -5.46 -19.86 19.25
CA THR A 263 -6.38 -19.31 20.26
C THR A 263 -6.49 -17.79 20.10
N CYS A 264 -5.38 -17.09 19.92
CA CYS A 264 -5.38 -15.64 19.73
C CYS A 264 -6.12 -15.22 18.45
N VAL A 265 -5.87 -15.89 17.32
CA VAL A 265 -6.59 -15.62 16.06
C VAL A 265 -8.08 -15.86 16.23
N ASN A 266 -8.48 -16.97 16.86
CA ASN A 266 -9.89 -17.28 17.08
C ASN A 266 -10.59 -16.21 17.93
N ILE A 267 -10.00 -15.81 19.06
CA ILE A 267 -10.56 -14.76 19.93
C ILE A 267 -10.64 -13.42 19.18
N ALA A 268 -9.57 -13.05 18.47
CA ALA A 268 -9.52 -11.81 17.71
C ALA A 268 -10.62 -11.75 16.65
N TYR A 269 -10.78 -12.80 15.83
CA TYR A 269 -11.79 -12.86 14.78
C TYR A 269 -13.21 -12.97 15.34
N GLN A 270 -13.44 -13.71 16.42
CA GLN A 270 -14.75 -13.75 17.09
C GLN A 270 -15.18 -12.36 17.55
N ARG A 271 -14.25 -11.60 18.14
CA ARG A 271 -14.56 -10.22 18.55
C ARG A 271 -14.69 -9.29 17.34
N PHE A 272 -13.83 -9.43 16.34
CA PHE A 272 -13.91 -8.66 15.10
C PHE A 272 -15.26 -8.79 14.41
N ALA A 273 -15.84 -10.00 14.36
CA ALA A 273 -17.17 -10.27 13.82
C ALA A 273 -18.29 -9.44 14.46
N THR A 274 -18.11 -9.00 15.71
CA THR A 274 -19.10 -8.16 16.42
C THR A 274 -18.94 -6.66 16.14
N LEU A 275 -17.86 -6.26 15.47
CA LEU A 275 -17.49 -4.86 15.24
C LEU A 275 -17.70 -4.40 13.80
N VAL A 276 -17.82 -5.34 12.85
CA VAL A 276 -17.96 -5.06 11.42
C VAL A 276 -19.22 -5.69 10.86
N ASP A 277 -19.63 -5.26 9.67
CA ASP A 277 -20.72 -5.90 8.95
C ASP A 277 -20.27 -7.26 8.37
N GLU A 278 -21.25 -8.09 8.03
CA GLU A 278 -21.03 -9.46 7.53
C GLU A 278 -20.13 -9.50 6.28
N ALA A 279 -20.27 -8.55 5.36
CA ALA A 279 -19.49 -8.57 4.12
C ALA A 279 -18.01 -8.30 4.41
N THR A 280 -17.72 -7.30 5.26
CA THR A 280 -16.36 -7.02 5.73
C THR A 280 -15.76 -8.20 6.50
N TYR A 281 -16.54 -8.81 7.40
CA TYR A 281 -16.10 -9.99 8.15
C TYR A 281 -15.72 -11.15 7.22
N GLN A 282 -16.62 -11.53 6.31
CA GLN A 282 -16.37 -12.62 5.36
C GLN A 282 -15.15 -12.34 4.47
N TYR A 283 -14.99 -11.09 4.01
CA TYR A 283 -13.82 -10.71 3.21
C TYR A 283 -12.51 -10.83 4.00
N SER A 284 -12.51 -10.42 5.27
CA SER A 284 -11.33 -10.46 6.15
C SER A 284 -10.82 -11.88 6.45
N LEU A 285 -11.64 -12.91 6.30
CA LEU A 285 -11.23 -14.31 6.50
C LEU A 285 -10.14 -14.76 5.53
N ARG A 286 -10.01 -14.07 4.38
CA ARG A 286 -8.91 -14.29 3.42
C ARG A 286 -7.53 -14.06 4.05
N PHE A 287 -7.45 -13.21 5.07
CA PHE A 287 -6.22 -12.92 5.79
C PHE A 287 -5.93 -13.89 6.94
N GLN A 288 -6.93 -14.65 7.41
CA GLN A 288 -6.86 -15.39 8.67
C GLN A 288 -5.71 -16.40 8.72
N ALA A 289 -5.54 -17.20 7.66
CA ALA A 289 -4.49 -18.21 7.60
C ALA A 289 -3.08 -17.60 7.56
N ARG A 290 -2.91 -16.47 6.84
CA ARG A 290 -1.65 -15.74 6.79
C ARG A 290 -1.32 -15.12 8.15
N PHE A 291 -2.31 -14.51 8.80
CA PHE A 291 -2.14 -13.93 10.14
C PHE A 291 -1.77 -14.98 11.18
N LEU A 292 -2.40 -16.17 11.13
CA LEU A 292 -2.04 -17.30 11.98
C LEU A 292 -0.57 -17.69 11.82
N LEU A 293 -0.12 -17.89 10.58
CA LEU A 293 1.25 -18.27 10.27
C LEU A 293 2.26 -17.21 10.76
N GLU A 294 1.96 -15.93 10.54
CA GLU A 294 2.83 -14.83 10.99
C GLU A 294 2.94 -14.79 12.51
N LEU A 295 1.83 -15.02 13.25
CA LEU A 295 1.86 -15.12 14.70
C LEU A 295 2.67 -16.33 15.18
N GLU A 296 2.53 -17.49 14.54
CA GLU A 296 3.32 -18.68 14.88
C GLU A 296 4.83 -18.39 14.74
N ILE A 297 5.23 -17.78 13.64
CA ILE A 297 6.62 -17.36 13.40
C ILE A 297 7.08 -16.34 14.44
N GLY A 298 6.24 -15.34 14.75
CA GLY A 298 6.55 -14.31 15.75
C GLY A 298 6.71 -14.86 17.16
N ILE A 299 5.90 -15.84 17.56
CA ILE A 299 6.03 -16.54 18.85
C ILE A 299 7.32 -17.35 18.88
N GLN A 300 7.57 -18.17 17.85
CA GLN A 300 8.75 -19.03 17.77
C GLN A 300 10.06 -18.24 17.84
N ASN A 301 10.11 -17.07 17.19
CA ASN A 301 11.30 -16.23 17.11
C ASN A 301 11.37 -15.13 18.19
N GLN A 302 10.41 -15.09 19.14
CA GLN A 302 10.31 -14.03 20.15
C GLN A 302 10.29 -12.62 19.53
N SER A 303 9.61 -12.46 18.40
CA SER A 303 9.59 -11.24 17.58
C SER A 303 8.17 -10.74 17.30
N LEU A 304 7.21 -11.07 18.18
CA LEU A 304 5.80 -10.65 18.05
C LEU A 304 5.62 -9.13 18.00
N ASP A 305 6.45 -8.40 18.74
CA ASP A 305 6.48 -6.93 18.75
C ASP A 305 6.74 -6.35 17.36
N GLN A 306 7.48 -7.06 16.50
CA GLN A 306 7.72 -6.64 15.12
C GLN A 306 6.46 -6.70 14.25
N LEU A 307 5.45 -7.49 14.60
CA LEU A 307 4.19 -7.58 13.86
C LEU A 307 3.20 -6.47 14.25
N ILE A 308 3.45 -5.79 15.36
CA ILE A 308 2.57 -4.78 15.93
C ILE A 308 3.19 -3.39 15.69
N ILE A 309 2.37 -2.45 15.20
CA ILE A 309 2.78 -1.05 15.06
C ILE A 309 2.40 -0.29 16.33
N TYR A 310 3.35 0.43 16.91
CA TYR A 310 3.14 1.18 18.14
C TYR A 310 4.00 2.43 18.19
N LYS A 311 3.70 3.32 19.14
CA LYS A 311 4.47 4.53 19.35
C LYS A 311 5.90 4.17 19.78
N VAL A 312 6.83 4.23 18.83
CA VAL A 312 8.26 4.20 19.14
C VAL A 312 8.60 5.52 19.84
N GLN A 313 9.14 5.45 21.06
CA GLN A 313 9.66 6.65 21.73
C GLN A 313 10.69 7.31 20.79
N GLU A 314 10.64 8.63 20.65
CA GLU A 314 11.67 9.38 19.95
C GLU A 314 12.95 9.30 20.78
N THR A 315 13.72 8.24 20.59
CA THR A 315 14.98 8.04 21.30
C THR A 315 16.10 8.85 20.67
N GLN A 316 15.94 9.36 19.45
CA GLN A 316 16.93 10.22 18.79
C GLN A 316 16.25 11.28 17.92
N GLN A 317 16.09 12.49 18.46
CA GLN A 317 15.77 13.66 17.65
C GLN A 317 17.08 14.22 17.15
N VAL A 318 17.43 13.92 15.90
CA VAL A 318 18.52 14.63 15.22
C VAL A 318 18.28 16.13 15.38
N LYS A 319 19.18 16.82 16.08
CA LYS A 319 19.01 18.22 16.49
C LYS A 319 19.22 19.24 15.35
N PHE A 320 19.29 18.76 14.11
CA PHE A 320 19.46 19.54 12.88
C PHE A 320 18.86 18.78 11.68
N GLN A 321 18.48 19.51 10.63
CA GLN A 321 17.92 18.94 9.42
C GLN A 321 19.01 18.65 8.37
N VAL A 322 18.87 17.58 7.61
CA VAL A 322 19.89 17.13 6.65
C VAL A 322 19.71 17.81 5.28
N ASP A 323 18.47 18.09 4.87
CA ASP A 323 18.11 18.62 3.53
C ASP A 323 17.26 19.91 3.58
N HIS A 324 17.35 20.70 4.65
CA HIS A 324 16.63 21.97 4.75
C HIS A 324 17.49 23.12 4.25
N VAL A 325 16.92 23.97 3.40
CA VAL A 325 17.49 25.29 3.09
C VAL A 325 16.63 26.35 3.76
N ILE A 326 17.23 27.18 4.62
CA ILE A 326 16.60 28.40 5.14
C ILE A 326 17.08 29.60 4.33
N ASP A 327 16.28 30.66 4.27
CA ASP A 327 16.72 31.91 3.66
C ASP A 327 17.73 32.64 4.55
N ASN A 328 18.57 33.46 3.93
CA ASN A 328 19.67 34.13 4.61
C ASN A 328 19.20 35.12 5.69
N ASP A 329 18.04 35.75 5.52
CA ASP A 329 17.50 36.68 6.51
C ASP A 329 17.07 35.94 7.78
N THR A 330 16.41 34.79 7.62
CA THR A 330 16.05 33.89 8.72
C THR A 330 17.29 33.35 9.43
N PHE A 331 18.33 32.92 8.69
CA PHE A 331 19.59 32.48 9.29
C PHE A 331 20.25 33.58 10.15
N LEU A 332 20.37 34.79 9.62
CA LEU A 332 20.95 35.92 10.34
C LEU A 332 20.14 36.31 11.58
N GLN A 333 18.80 36.22 11.53
CA GLN A 333 17.96 36.45 12.70
C GLN A 333 18.25 35.43 13.81
N VAL A 334 18.40 34.14 13.47
CA VAL A 334 18.74 33.10 14.44
C VAL A 334 20.12 33.36 15.05
N VAL A 335 21.11 33.73 14.23
CA VAL A 335 22.46 34.09 14.70
C VAL A 335 22.42 35.23 15.71
N GLU A 336 21.71 36.31 15.41
CA GLU A 336 21.62 37.47 16.31
C GLU A 336 20.86 37.14 17.61
N GLN A 337 19.83 36.30 17.53
CA GLN A 337 19.15 35.79 18.73
C GLN A 337 20.12 34.98 19.61
N ILE A 338 20.88 34.05 19.03
CA ILE A 338 21.85 33.23 19.77
C ILE A 338 22.95 34.09 20.39
N LYS A 339 23.46 35.10 19.69
CA LYS A 339 24.46 36.05 20.24
C LYS A 339 23.90 36.87 21.41
N GLY A 340 22.62 37.20 21.38
CA GLY A 340 21.96 37.99 22.42
C GLY A 340 21.73 37.24 23.74
N VAL A 341 21.75 35.90 23.73
CA VAL A 341 21.53 35.07 24.92
C VAL A 341 22.82 34.96 25.75
N GLN A 342 22.71 35.29 27.04
CA GLN A 342 23.82 35.22 28.00
C GLN A 342 23.89 33.90 28.76
N ASP A 343 22.74 33.23 28.97
CA ASP A 343 22.70 31.95 29.66
C ASP A 343 23.08 30.79 28.73
N CYS A 344 24.02 29.95 29.18
CA CYS A 344 24.53 28.82 28.41
C CYS A 344 23.43 27.82 28.01
N LYS A 345 22.51 27.52 28.92
CA LYS A 345 21.46 26.52 28.70
C LYS A 345 20.45 27.06 27.69
N ASP A 346 19.99 28.28 27.87
CA ASP A 346 19.02 28.93 26.98
C ASP A 346 19.59 29.06 25.56
N LYS A 347 20.88 29.36 25.44
CA LYS A 347 21.58 29.52 24.16
C LYS A 347 21.69 28.20 23.40
N ILE A 348 21.99 27.10 24.11
CA ILE A 348 22.04 25.76 23.54
C ILE A 348 20.63 25.29 23.14
N GLU A 349 19.63 25.53 23.97
CA GLU A 349 18.24 25.17 23.70
C GLU A 349 17.70 25.92 22.47
N LEU A 350 18.03 27.20 22.34
CA LEU A 350 17.71 27.99 21.15
C LEU A 350 18.31 27.38 19.89
N LEU A 351 19.62 27.05 19.89
CA LEU A 351 20.28 26.42 18.75
C LEU A 351 19.60 25.10 18.35
N GLN A 352 19.30 24.23 19.32
CA GLN A 352 18.69 22.92 19.07
C GLN A 352 17.24 23.01 18.56
N ASN A 353 16.51 24.06 18.92
CA ASN A 353 15.10 24.25 18.54
C ASN A 353 14.92 25.10 17.28
N SER A 354 15.99 25.68 16.73
CA SER A 354 15.95 26.60 15.58
C SER A 354 15.69 25.93 14.23
N LYS A 355 15.49 24.59 14.19
CA LYS A 355 15.21 23.80 12.96
C LYS A 355 16.22 24.02 11.82
N LEU A 356 17.45 24.38 12.17
CA LEU A 356 18.55 24.66 11.25
C LEU A 356 19.01 23.40 10.51
N SER A 357 19.59 23.58 9.31
CA SER A 357 20.30 22.50 8.64
C SER A 357 21.62 22.19 9.33
N ILE A 358 22.20 21.02 9.06
CA ILE A 358 23.55 20.68 9.54
C ILE A 358 24.61 21.67 9.05
N HIS A 359 24.47 22.21 7.83
CA HIS A 359 25.38 23.21 7.30
C HIS A 359 25.27 24.53 8.09
N ASP A 360 24.04 24.99 8.37
CA ASP A 360 23.80 26.18 9.17
C ASP A 360 24.36 26.03 10.60
N VAL A 361 24.21 24.84 11.20
CA VAL A 361 24.78 24.54 12.51
C VAL A 361 26.31 24.59 12.47
N LEU A 362 26.95 24.01 11.46
CA LEU A 362 28.40 24.08 11.29
C LEU A 362 28.88 25.52 11.12
N ASP A 363 28.18 26.33 10.34
CA ASP A 363 28.49 27.75 10.16
C ASP A 363 28.40 28.51 11.48
N ILE A 364 27.33 28.30 12.27
CA ILE A 364 27.19 28.90 13.59
C ILE A 364 28.32 28.46 14.55
N LEU A 365 28.71 27.19 14.52
CA LEU A 365 29.82 26.69 15.34
C LEU A 365 31.14 27.36 14.93
N ASP A 366 31.31 27.71 13.65
CA ASP A 366 32.48 28.41 13.11
C ASP A 366 32.51 29.92 13.40
N MET A 367 31.36 30.54 13.70
CA MET A 367 31.26 31.98 13.98
C MET A 367 31.81 32.41 15.36
N SER A 368 32.41 31.49 16.12
CA SER A 368 32.96 31.73 17.47
C SER A 368 31.97 32.43 18.43
N ILE A 369 30.67 32.16 18.26
CA ILE A 369 29.58 32.71 19.11
C ILE A 369 29.57 32.06 20.49
N PHE A 370 30.10 30.85 20.60
CA PHE A 370 30.14 30.06 21.83
C PHE A 370 31.54 30.09 22.46
N THR A 371 31.56 30.10 23.79
CA THR A 371 32.74 29.87 24.61
C THR A 371 33.09 28.38 24.66
N LYS A 372 34.31 28.06 25.09
CA LYS A 372 34.77 26.67 25.19
C LYS A 372 33.87 25.79 26.09
N SER A 373 33.33 26.37 27.16
CA SER A 373 32.38 25.69 28.05
C SER A 373 31.02 25.45 27.41
N GLU A 374 30.53 26.40 26.61
CA GLU A 374 29.24 26.27 25.91
C GLU A 374 29.33 25.22 24.79
N TYR A 375 30.42 25.18 24.01
CA TYR A 375 30.64 24.09 23.04
C TYR A 375 30.62 22.71 23.70
N LEU A 376 31.30 22.56 24.84
CA LEU A 376 31.31 21.28 25.56
C LEU A 376 29.91 20.89 26.06
N ALA A 377 29.18 21.86 26.64
CA ALA A 377 27.82 21.65 27.12
C ALA A 377 26.86 21.29 25.97
N TYR A 378 27.04 21.89 24.78
CA TYR A 378 26.28 21.55 23.58
C TYR A 378 26.53 20.09 23.17
N PHE A 379 27.79 19.68 23.00
CA PHE A 379 28.11 18.31 22.59
C PHE A 379 27.63 17.25 23.59
N GLN A 380 27.65 17.56 24.89
CA GLN A 380 27.14 16.66 25.93
C GLN A 380 25.64 16.35 25.82
N GLN A 381 24.86 17.23 25.20
CA GLN A 381 23.41 17.05 25.02
C GLN A 381 23.04 16.31 23.72
N LEU A 382 23.99 16.09 22.81
CA LEU A 382 23.72 15.43 21.53
C LEU A 382 23.62 13.92 21.70
N ASP A 383 22.59 13.28 21.14
CA ASP A 383 22.48 11.83 21.13
C ASP A 383 23.51 11.15 20.19
N SER A 384 23.61 9.82 20.25
CA SER A 384 24.58 9.04 19.47
C SER A 384 24.43 9.26 17.95
N LEU A 385 23.20 9.40 17.43
CA LEU A 385 22.96 9.66 16.01
C LEU A 385 23.33 11.08 15.59
N THR A 386 23.00 12.07 16.41
CA THR A 386 23.34 13.48 16.17
C THR A 386 24.85 13.67 16.19
N LEU A 387 25.56 13.04 17.13
CA LEU A 387 27.03 13.01 17.15
C LEU A 387 27.59 12.30 15.91
N ALA A 388 27.00 11.17 15.51
CA ALA A 388 27.47 10.42 14.36
C ALA A 388 27.33 11.22 13.05
N LEU A 389 26.19 11.90 12.87
CA LEU A 389 25.94 12.79 11.74
C LEU A 389 26.87 14.01 11.77
N LEU A 390 27.07 14.63 12.92
CA LEU A 390 28.02 15.76 13.05
C LEU A 390 29.41 15.34 12.59
N VAL A 391 29.92 14.18 13.03
CA VAL A 391 31.24 13.67 12.59
C VAL A 391 31.27 13.41 11.08
N ARG A 392 30.20 12.84 10.49
CA ARG A 392 30.10 12.62 9.04
C ARG A 392 30.22 13.93 8.25
N TYR A 393 29.54 14.98 8.68
CA TYR A 393 29.55 16.26 7.96
C TYR A 393 30.86 17.03 8.15
N VAL A 394 31.56 16.84 9.26
CA VAL A 394 32.91 17.41 9.46
C VAL A 394 33.95 16.66 8.63
N TYR A 395 33.81 15.34 8.44
CA TYR A 395 34.74 14.49 7.67
C TYR A 395 34.04 13.62 6.63
N PRO A 396 33.47 14.20 5.56
CA PRO A 396 32.77 13.42 4.54
C PRO A 396 33.69 12.38 3.86
N GLU A 397 34.99 12.67 3.79
CA GLU A 397 36.06 11.82 3.22
C GLU A 397 36.14 10.42 3.88
N GLU A 398 35.88 10.29 5.18
CA GLU A 398 35.97 9.02 5.92
C GLU A 398 34.77 8.09 5.65
N PHE A 399 33.70 8.64 5.08
CA PHE A 399 32.47 7.92 4.79
C PHE A 399 32.37 7.52 3.31
N LEU A 400 33.40 7.78 2.50
CA LEU A 400 33.46 7.32 1.12
C LEU A 400 33.48 5.78 1.03
N PHE A 401 33.00 5.24 -0.09
CA PHE A 401 32.80 3.79 -0.32
C PHE A 401 34.03 2.89 -0.07
N GLN A 402 35.25 3.44 -0.07
CA GLN A 402 36.48 2.68 0.14
C GLN A 402 36.99 2.69 1.60
N GLN A 403 36.37 3.48 2.48
CA GLN A 403 36.80 3.61 3.88
C GLN A 403 35.76 3.02 4.84
N THR A 404 36.23 2.44 5.93
CA THR A 404 35.38 2.02 7.04
C THR A 404 35.47 3.09 8.12
N PRO A 405 34.47 3.96 8.28
CA PRO A 405 34.50 5.00 9.29
C PRO A 405 34.56 4.38 10.69
N THR A 406 35.59 4.74 11.46
CA THR A 406 35.81 4.29 12.83
C THR A 406 35.89 5.48 13.78
N LEU A 407 35.43 5.30 15.02
CA LEU A 407 35.66 6.26 16.10
C LEU A 407 36.91 5.84 16.90
N ASP A 408 38.08 5.92 16.26
CA ASP A 408 39.37 5.56 16.86
C ASP A 408 40.30 6.76 17.01
N ALA A 409 41.48 6.53 17.61
CA ALA A 409 42.48 7.58 17.81
C ALA A 409 42.94 8.26 16.50
N LYS A 410 42.90 7.55 15.37
CA LYS A 410 43.30 8.07 14.06
C LYS A 410 42.23 9.01 13.50
N CYS A 411 40.95 8.66 13.63
CA CYS A 411 39.82 9.55 13.33
C CYS A 411 39.89 10.82 14.19
N LEU A 412 40.08 10.65 15.50
CA LEU A 412 40.12 11.76 16.46
C LEU A 412 41.34 12.69 16.29
N GLN A 413 42.44 12.24 15.71
CA GLN A 413 43.56 13.13 15.36
C GLN A 413 43.20 14.11 14.22
N LYS A 414 42.29 13.74 13.32
CA LYS A 414 41.88 14.61 12.21
C LYS A 414 41.06 15.82 12.69
N LEU A 415 40.38 15.68 13.83
CA LEU A 415 39.69 16.75 14.60
C LEU A 415 40.62 17.85 15.12
N GLU A 416 41.93 17.77 14.95
CA GLU A 416 42.84 18.83 15.44
C GLU A 416 43.06 19.97 14.42
N SER A 417 42.49 19.88 13.23
CA SER A 417 42.75 20.84 12.14
C SER A 417 41.65 21.92 12.03
N GLY A 418 42.05 23.19 12.18
CA GLY A 418 41.43 24.34 11.52
C GLY A 418 40.31 25.11 12.23
N ARG A 419 39.63 24.59 13.26
CA ARG A 419 38.48 25.28 13.91
C ARG A 419 38.50 25.24 15.43
N ASP A 420 37.99 26.30 16.07
CA ASP A 420 38.04 26.49 17.53
C ASP A 420 37.30 25.39 18.33
N TRP A 421 36.22 24.84 17.77
CA TRP A 421 35.36 23.88 18.44
C TRP A 421 35.76 22.42 18.19
N HIS A 422 36.59 22.12 17.18
CA HIS A 422 37.00 20.74 16.88
C HIS A 422 37.78 20.08 18.04
N PRO A 423 38.74 20.75 18.72
CA PRO A 423 39.42 20.16 19.87
C PRO A 423 38.47 19.82 21.04
N ILE A 424 37.36 20.56 21.14
CA ILE A 424 36.34 20.37 22.18
C ILE A 424 35.48 19.16 21.84
N LEU A 425 35.04 19.04 20.59
CA LEU A 425 34.34 17.85 20.11
C LEU A 425 35.20 16.60 20.29
N LYS A 426 36.48 16.65 19.91
CA LYS A 426 37.44 15.56 20.12
C LYS A 426 37.47 15.11 21.58
N LYS A 427 37.70 16.04 22.50
CA LYS A 427 37.75 15.76 23.94
C LYS A 427 36.44 15.17 24.46
N HIS A 428 35.30 15.56 23.89
CA HIS A 428 34.01 14.98 24.24
C HIS A 428 33.92 13.52 23.76
N LEU A 429 34.24 13.24 22.49
CA LEU A 429 34.23 11.91 21.90
C LEU A 429 35.19 10.94 22.61
N GLU A 430 36.37 11.40 23.01
CA GLU A 430 37.35 10.61 23.79
C GLU A 430 36.78 10.14 25.14
N LYS A 431 35.94 10.97 25.77
CA LYS A 431 35.36 10.74 27.09
C LYS A 431 34.07 9.91 27.08
N LEU A 432 33.51 9.60 25.91
CA LEU A 432 32.34 8.73 25.82
C LEU A 432 32.66 7.34 26.39
N ASP A 433 31.68 6.76 27.08
CA ASP A 433 31.75 5.39 27.58
C ASP A 433 31.78 4.37 26.43
N ALA A 434 32.13 3.12 26.75
CA ALA A 434 32.30 2.07 25.75
C ALA A 434 31.01 1.74 25.00
N GLN A 435 29.86 1.77 25.68
CA GLN A 435 28.56 1.47 25.08
C GLN A 435 28.22 2.54 24.02
N ARG A 436 28.32 3.81 24.39
CA ARG A 436 28.00 4.93 23.49
C ARG A 436 28.96 5.04 22.32
N LYS A 437 30.22 4.66 22.51
CA LYS A 437 31.19 4.54 21.40
C LYS A 437 30.80 3.43 20.42
N ASP A 438 30.38 2.27 20.92
CA ASP A 438 29.91 1.16 20.08
C ASP A 438 28.65 1.56 19.30
N GLU A 439 27.68 2.20 19.94
CA GLU A 439 26.47 2.73 19.28
C GLU A 439 26.83 3.67 18.12
N ILE A 440 27.73 4.63 18.33
CA ILE A 440 28.18 5.57 17.28
C ILE A 440 28.91 4.83 16.14
N GLN A 441 29.74 3.82 16.46
CA GLN A 441 30.42 3.03 15.44
C GLN A 441 29.43 2.23 14.58
N GLN A 442 28.39 1.64 15.17
CA GLN A 442 27.33 0.96 14.42
C GLN A 442 26.57 1.95 13.52
N LEU A 443 26.33 3.17 14.01
CA LEU A 443 25.69 4.23 13.23
C LEU A 443 26.56 4.69 12.06
N PHE A 444 27.88 4.79 12.22
CA PHE A 444 28.79 5.11 11.10
C PHE A 444 28.68 4.12 9.93
N GLN A 445 28.48 2.83 10.21
CA GLN A 445 28.28 1.83 9.16
C GLN A 445 26.97 2.03 8.39
N LYS A 446 25.91 2.43 9.09
CA LYS A 446 24.60 2.71 8.49
C LYS A 446 24.58 4.03 7.70
N LEU A 447 25.40 4.99 8.13
CA LEU A 447 25.47 6.30 7.52
C LEU A 447 26.31 6.31 6.24
N ARG A 448 27.11 5.27 5.94
CA ARG A 448 28.06 5.21 4.82
C ARG A 448 27.47 5.73 3.51
#